data_AF-A0A317M6M9-F1
#
_entry.id   AF-A0A317M6M9-F1
#
_cell.length_a   1.000
_cell.length_b   1.000
_cell.length_c   1.000
_cell.angle_alpha   90.00
_cell.angle_beta   90.00
_cell.angle_gamma   90.00
#
_symmetry.space_group_name_H-M   'P 1'
#
loop_
_entity.id
_entity.type
_entity.pdbx_description
1 polymer ?
#
loop_
_entity_poly.entity_id
_entity_poly.type
_entity_poly.pdbx_seq_one_letter_code
_entity_poly.pdbx_strand_id
1 'polypeptide(L)'
;MKFNIYEDPDMLFNRTNAIPFSCALLVKHFAKSSVLSCPYLDIVYQERAYQGFKVRTLIYNVRESITLLTGTKRKRLVLQNMLYGTMPMEIESIGTVVLNENTCALIQYDSNQHACFLEPGKYQTIYFEYAKDILQKQQSESAVVDQWLHQLQFDKCFLYHQDVDVDALKKMQHEITSMIIDSPLREELFRVKMQQSLLMLLESKQLLTQ
;
A
#
# COMPACT_ATOMS: atom_id res chain seq x y z
N MET A 1 0.15 -19.54 12.32
CA MET A 1 1.57 -19.30 12.66
C MET A 1 1.85 -17.79 12.60
N LYS A 2 2.51 -17.16 13.58
CA LYS A 2 2.77 -15.70 13.59
C LYS A 2 4.18 -15.39 13.07
N PHE A 3 4.30 -14.51 12.09
CA PHE A 3 5.59 -14.05 11.53
C PHE A 3 5.75 -12.55 11.69
N ASN A 4 6.99 -12.11 11.93
CA ASN A 4 7.31 -10.69 12.08
C ASN A 4 8.08 -10.20 10.85
N ILE A 5 7.52 -9.28 10.04
CA ILE A 5 8.26 -8.58 8.97
C ILE A 5 8.74 -7.21 9.46
N TYR A 6 9.09 -7.12 10.74
CA TYR A 6 9.62 -5.89 11.31
C TYR A 6 11.13 -6.06 11.47
N GLU A 7 11.82 -5.75 10.36
CA GLU A 7 13.23 -5.32 10.35
C GLU A 7 14.37 -6.34 10.43
N ASP A 8 14.13 -7.64 10.27
CA ASP A 8 15.19 -8.53 9.74
C ASP A 8 14.60 -9.81 9.12
N PRO A 9 14.33 -9.84 7.80
CA PRO A 9 13.86 -11.04 7.12
C PRO A 9 14.97 -12.09 6.94
N ASP A 10 16.24 -11.80 7.26
CA ASP A 10 17.38 -12.58 6.76
C ASP A 10 17.51 -13.97 7.41
N MET A 11 16.79 -14.25 8.51
CA MET A 11 16.74 -15.61 9.09
C MET A 11 15.60 -16.50 8.57
N LEU A 12 14.56 -15.95 7.95
CA LEU A 12 13.36 -16.70 7.56
C LEU A 12 13.05 -16.66 6.07
N PHE A 13 13.49 -15.61 5.37
CA PHE A 13 13.21 -15.41 3.96
C PHE A 13 14.49 -15.40 3.14
N ASN A 14 14.54 -16.30 2.15
CA ASN A 14 15.52 -16.24 1.10
C ASN A 14 15.15 -15.11 0.15
N ARG A 15 16.09 -14.18 -0.08
CA ARG A 15 15.94 -13.13 -1.08
C ARG A 15 16.33 -13.67 -2.45
N THR A 16 15.44 -13.55 -3.42
CA THR A 16 15.71 -13.93 -4.81
C THR A 16 15.06 -12.95 -5.77
N ASN A 17 15.58 -12.90 -7.01
CA ASN A 17 14.95 -12.17 -8.12
C ASN A 17 14.10 -13.10 -8.99
N ALA A 18 14.11 -14.41 -8.72
CA ALA A 18 13.29 -15.38 -9.44
C ALA A 18 11.84 -15.28 -8.97
N ILE A 19 10.97 -14.77 -9.85
CA ILE A 19 9.55 -14.62 -9.60
C ILE A 19 8.88 -16.00 -9.71
N PRO A 20 8.13 -16.46 -8.69
CA PRO A 20 7.36 -17.69 -8.81
C PRO A 20 6.43 -17.64 -10.02
N PHE A 21 6.39 -18.72 -10.82
CA PHE A 21 5.55 -18.77 -12.03
C PHE A 21 4.08 -18.45 -11.73
N SER A 22 3.60 -18.86 -10.55
CA SER A 22 2.26 -18.57 -10.06
C SER A 22 1.95 -17.07 -9.90
N CYS A 23 2.96 -16.22 -9.77
CA CYS A 23 2.83 -14.77 -9.60
C CYS A 23 3.15 -13.97 -10.86
N ALA A 24 3.70 -14.60 -11.91
CA ALA A 24 4.25 -13.89 -13.07
C ALA A 24 3.25 -12.93 -13.75
N LEU A 25 1.98 -13.33 -13.86
CA LEU A 25 0.92 -12.51 -14.48
C LEU A 25 0.45 -11.33 -13.60
N LEU A 26 0.80 -11.34 -12.32
CA LEU A 26 0.41 -10.29 -11.36
C LEU A 26 1.45 -9.17 -11.28
N VAL A 27 2.68 -9.43 -11.74
CA VAL A 27 3.80 -8.49 -11.75
C VAL A 27 3.52 -7.31 -12.68
N LYS A 28 3.83 -6.11 -12.22
CA LYS A 28 3.60 -4.85 -12.93
C LYS A 28 4.89 -4.31 -13.56
N HIS A 29 4.79 -3.32 -14.45
CA HIS A 29 5.95 -2.82 -15.22
C HIS A 29 6.67 -1.61 -14.58
N PHE A 30 6.02 -0.90 -13.65
CA PHE A 30 6.52 0.35 -13.07
C PHE A 30 7.79 0.22 -12.21
N ALA A 31 8.09 -0.99 -11.73
CA ALA A 31 9.22 -1.24 -10.83
C ALA A 31 9.78 -2.66 -11.00
N LYS A 32 11.07 -2.80 -10.71
CA LYS A 32 11.73 -4.11 -10.62
C LYS A 32 11.16 -4.91 -9.44
N SER A 33 11.06 -6.21 -9.61
CA SER A 33 10.60 -7.13 -8.57
C SER A 33 11.75 -7.65 -7.73
N SER A 34 11.50 -7.83 -6.44
CA SER A 34 12.30 -8.66 -5.54
C SER A 34 11.37 -9.66 -4.84
N VAL A 35 11.89 -10.82 -4.47
CA VAL A 35 11.08 -11.88 -3.86
C VAL A 35 11.67 -12.25 -2.51
N LEU A 36 10.81 -12.31 -1.50
CA LEU A 36 11.06 -12.90 -0.19
C LEU A 36 10.35 -14.25 -0.16
N SER A 37 11.08 -15.34 0.06
CA SER A 37 10.48 -16.69 0.05
C SER A 37 10.84 -17.47 1.31
N CYS A 38 9.83 -18.09 1.93
CA CYS A 38 9.96 -19.09 2.99
C CYS A 38 9.06 -20.30 2.66
N PRO A 39 9.13 -21.44 3.38
CA PRO A 39 8.32 -22.62 3.04
C PRO A 39 6.81 -22.38 2.90
N TYR A 40 6.27 -21.35 3.55
CA TYR A 40 4.82 -21.11 3.67
C TYR A 40 4.32 -19.91 2.85
N LEU A 41 5.22 -19.03 2.40
CA LEU A 41 4.88 -17.77 1.78
C LEU A 41 5.97 -17.32 0.79
N ASP A 42 5.55 -16.86 -0.39
CA ASP A 42 6.34 -15.94 -1.20
C ASP A 42 5.72 -14.55 -1.17
N ILE A 43 6.55 -13.52 -1.08
CA ILE A 43 6.18 -12.12 -1.22
C ILE A 43 6.96 -11.54 -2.39
N VAL A 44 6.27 -11.22 -3.49
CA VAL A 44 6.85 -10.43 -4.58
C VAL A 44 6.63 -8.96 -4.27
N TYR A 45 7.72 -8.21 -4.17
CA TYR A 45 7.79 -6.81 -3.81
C TYR A 45 8.19 -5.97 -5.02
N GLN A 46 7.38 -4.97 -5.35
CA GLN A 46 7.69 -3.97 -6.38
C GLN A 46 7.48 -2.58 -5.81
N GLU A 47 8.50 -1.71 -5.83
CA GLU A 47 8.39 -0.34 -5.33
C GLU A 47 9.03 0.66 -6.29
N ARG A 48 8.37 1.81 -6.45
CA ARG A 48 8.96 3.02 -7.03
C ARG A 48 8.71 4.19 -6.09
N ALA A 49 9.74 4.97 -5.84
CA ALA A 49 9.64 6.23 -5.10
C ALA A 49 10.28 7.35 -5.94
N TYR A 50 9.62 8.50 -6.02
CA TYR A 50 10.13 9.68 -6.72
C TYR A 50 9.50 10.94 -6.13
N GLN A 51 10.36 11.91 -5.73
CA GLN A 51 9.97 13.22 -5.20
C GLN A 51 8.81 13.20 -4.19
N GLY A 52 8.94 12.40 -3.13
CA GLY A 52 7.93 12.34 -2.05
C GLY A 52 6.69 11.49 -2.36
N PHE A 53 6.57 10.95 -3.57
CA PHE A 53 5.54 9.96 -3.92
C PHE A 53 6.13 8.57 -3.93
N LYS A 54 5.37 7.58 -3.43
CA LYS A 54 5.77 6.17 -3.49
C LYS A 54 4.58 5.30 -3.89
N VAL A 55 4.85 4.34 -4.79
CA VAL A 55 3.92 3.25 -5.13
C VAL A 55 4.60 1.95 -4.81
N ARG A 56 3.85 1.05 -4.19
CA ARG A 56 4.33 -0.29 -3.88
C ARG A 56 3.26 -1.32 -4.17
N THR A 57 3.64 -2.42 -4.80
CA THR A 57 2.79 -3.60 -4.97
C THR A 57 3.39 -4.76 -4.20
N LEU A 58 2.56 -5.46 -3.43
CA LEU A 58 2.90 -6.69 -2.74
C LEU A 58 2.00 -7.82 -3.27
N ILE A 59 2.61 -8.87 -3.78
CA ILE A 59 1.93 -10.10 -4.19
C ILE A 59 2.32 -11.20 -3.21
N TYR A 60 1.34 -11.75 -2.51
CA TYR A 60 1.51 -12.86 -1.59
C TYR A 60 1.08 -14.15 -2.30
N ASN A 61 1.92 -15.18 -2.24
CA ASN A 61 1.61 -16.55 -2.63
C ASN A 61 1.71 -17.42 -1.39
N VAL A 62 0.55 -17.65 -0.76
CA VAL A 62 0.42 -18.26 0.55
C VAL A 62 0.15 -19.75 0.38
N ARG A 63 1.00 -20.59 0.95
CA ARG A 63 0.89 -22.06 0.90
C ARG A 63 0.19 -22.65 2.11
N GLU A 64 0.27 -21.99 3.25
CA GLU A 64 -0.34 -22.39 4.53
C GLU A 64 -0.94 -21.19 5.25
N SER A 65 -1.91 -21.39 6.14
CA SER A 65 -2.53 -20.31 6.91
C SER A 65 -1.52 -19.63 7.83
N ILE A 66 -1.35 -18.31 7.67
CA ILE A 66 -0.37 -17.51 8.38
C ILE A 66 -0.97 -16.22 8.94
N THR A 67 -0.36 -15.74 10.02
CA THR A 67 -0.56 -14.39 10.55
C THR A 67 0.73 -13.61 10.28
N LEU A 68 0.62 -12.58 9.46
CA LEU A 68 1.71 -11.73 9.05
C LEU A 68 1.69 -10.44 9.87
N LEU A 69 2.65 -10.24 10.75
CA LEU A 69 2.84 -8.97 11.44
C LEU A 69 3.62 -8.04 10.51
N THR A 70 2.97 -6.95 10.13
CA THR A 70 3.51 -5.90 9.28
C THR A 70 3.60 -4.62 10.08
N GLY A 71 4.48 -3.70 9.69
CA GLY A 71 4.38 -2.33 10.14
C GLY A 71 5.51 -1.48 9.62
N THR A 72 5.64 -0.27 10.14
CA THR A 72 6.33 0.81 9.45
C THR A 72 7.13 1.67 10.42
N LYS A 73 8.41 1.95 10.13
CA LYS A 73 9.25 2.83 10.99
C LYS A 73 8.70 4.25 11.17
N ARG A 74 7.76 4.67 10.33
CA ARG A 74 7.34 6.06 10.19
C ARG A 74 5.86 6.13 9.88
N LYS A 75 5.16 7.00 10.60
CA LYS A 75 3.77 7.33 10.32
C LYS A 75 3.60 7.81 8.89
N ARG A 76 2.56 7.32 8.22
CA ARG A 76 2.34 7.61 6.80
C ARG A 76 0.86 7.48 6.45
N LEU A 77 0.42 8.34 5.53
CA LEU A 77 -0.88 8.23 4.90
C LEU A 77 -0.76 7.34 3.67
N VAL A 78 -1.62 6.33 3.61
CA VAL A 78 -1.54 5.25 2.63
C VAL A 78 -2.91 4.97 2.06
N LEU A 79 -3.06 5.16 0.75
CA LEU A 79 -4.17 4.58 0.02
C LEU A 79 -3.80 3.14 -0.33
N GLN A 80 -4.45 2.19 0.33
CA GLN A 80 -4.23 0.76 0.15
C GLN A 80 -5.39 0.16 -0.61
N ASN A 81 -5.10 -0.50 -1.73
CA ASN A 81 -6.11 -1.15 -2.55
C ASN A 81 -5.82 -2.63 -2.66
N MET A 82 -6.87 -3.43 -2.55
CA MET A 82 -6.81 -4.87 -2.74
C MET A 82 -7.14 -5.17 -4.20
N LEU A 83 -6.15 -5.65 -4.95
CA LEU A 83 -6.31 -5.98 -6.37
C LEU A 83 -6.76 -7.43 -6.59
N TYR A 84 -6.45 -8.32 -5.65
CA TYR A 84 -6.79 -9.74 -5.76
C TYR A 84 -6.91 -10.38 -4.37
N GLY A 85 -7.98 -11.12 -4.10
CA GLY A 85 -8.24 -11.79 -2.83
C GLY A 85 -8.82 -10.88 -1.73
N THR A 86 -9.01 -11.43 -0.52
CA THR A 86 -9.55 -10.71 0.65
C THR A 86 -8.61 -10.83 1.84
N MET A 87 -8.24 -9.70 2.44
CA MET A 87 -7.28 -9.65 3.54
C MET A 87 -7.89 -9.01 4.79
N PRO A 88 -8.20 -9.81 5.82
CA PRO A 88 -8.47 -9.31 7.15
C PRO A 88 -7.18 -8.76 7.79
N MET A 89 -7.27 -7.56 8.34
CA MET A 89 -6.21 -6.90 9.08
C MET A 89 -6.71 -6.52 10.48
N GLU A 90 -5.89 -6.71 11.49
CA GLU A 90 -6.13 -6.23 12.85
C GLU A 90 -5.16 -5.09 13.15
N ILE A 91 -5.73 -3.90 13.36
CA ILE A 91 -5.02 -2.66 13.65
C ILE A 91 -5.47 -2.21 15.03
N GLU A 92 -4.56 -2.18 15.99
CA GLU A 92 -4.85 -1.96 17.43
C GLU A 92 -5.84 -0.80 17.69
N SER A 93 -5.65 0.33 17.00
CA SER A 93 -6.44 1.53 17.24
C SER A 93 -7.74 1.67 16.44
N ILE A 94 -8.00 0.74 15.51
CA ILE A 94 -9.17 0.74 14.60
C ILE A 94 -10.01 -0.53 14.82
N GLY A 95 -9.40 -1.65 15.18
CA GLY A 95 -10.00 -2.98 15.21
C GLY A 95 -9.74 -3.74 13.91
N THR A 96 -10.70 -4.60 13.54
CA THR A 96 -10.60 -5.42 12.33
C THR A 96 -11.04 -4.64 11.09
N VAL A 97 -10.14 -4.53 10.12
CA VAL A 97 -10.41 -3.97 8.78
C VAL A 97 -10.31 -5.10 7.77
N VAL A 98 -11.38 -5.33 7.00
CA VAL A 98 -11.37 -6.34 5.93
C VAL A 98 -11.26 -5.63 4.59
N LEU A 99 -10.15 -5.85 3.89
CA LEU A 99 -9.96 -5.36 2.53
C LEU A 99 -10.39 -6.45 1.54
N ASN A 100 -11.54 -6.26 0.92
CA ASN A 100 -12.05 -7.16 -0.12
C ASN A 100 -11.43 -6.84 -1.46
N GLU A 101 -11.38 -7.83 -2.36
CA GLU A 101 -10.93 -7.60 -3.73
C GLU A 101 -11.65 -6.41 -4.37
N ASN A 102 -10.91 -5.58 -5.10
CA ASN A 102 -11.36 -4.37 -5.76
C ASN A 102 -11.86 -3.25 -4.82
N THR A 103 -11.55 -3.33 -3.52
CA THR A 103 -11.81 -2.23 -2.57
C THR A 103 -10.54 -1.42 -2.27
N CYS A 104 -10.75 -0.23 -1.73
CA CYS A 104 -9.70 0.68 -1.31
C CYS A 104 -9.95 1.16 0.11
N ALA A 105 -8.87 1.44 0.83
CA ALA A 105 -8.93 2.08 2.12
C ALA A 105 -7.86 3.15 2.21
N LEU A 106 -8.25 4.35 2.64
CA LEU A 106 -7.29 5.37 3.04
C LEU A 106 -7.02 5.19 4.53
N ILE A 107 -5.79 4.78 4.85
CA ILE A 107 -5.35 4.48 6.20
C ILE A 107 -4.13 5.34 6.51
N GLN A 108 -4.18 6.06 7.62
CA GLN A 108 -2.98 6.58 8.24
C GLN A 108 -2.46 5.51 9.19
N TYR A 109 -1.28 4.98 8.89
CA TYR A 109 -0.59 4.02 9.75
C TYR A 109 0.28 4.75 10.76
N ASP A 110 0.31 4.24 11.99
CA ASP A 110 1.28 4.60 13.00
C ASP A 110 2.58 3.79 12.83
N SER A 111 3.44 3.80 13.84
CA SER A 111 4.67 2.98 13.87
C SER A 111 4.48 1.61 14.53
N ASN A 112 3.28 1.22 14.93
CA ASN A 112 3.04 -0.05 15.58
C ASN A 112 2.94 -1.19 14.56
N GLN A 113 2.83 -2.41 15.08
CA GLN A 113 2.62 -3.59 14.26
C GLN A 113 1.12 -3.81 14.02
N HIS A 114 0.79 -4.37 12.86
CA HIS A 114 -0.56 -4.77 12.49
C HIS A 114 -0.52 -6.20 11.99
N ALA A 115 -1.55 -6.98 12.30
CA ALA A 115 -1.62 -8.37 11.89
C ALA A 115 -2.48 -8.52 10.64
N CYS A 116 -1.97 -9.20 9.61
CA CYS A 116 -2.76 -9.66 8.47
C CYS A 116 -2.97 -11.16 8.58
N PHE A 117 -4.20 -11.61 8.38
CA PHE A 117 -4.53 -13.05 8.40
C PHE A 117 -4.68 -13.53 6.97
N LEU A 118 -3.86 -14.49 6.57
CA LEU A 118 -3.82 -14.99 5.20
C LEU A 118 -4.03 -16.49 5.20
N GLU A 119 -5.03 -16.93 4.43
CA GLU A 119 -5.28 -18.34 4.14
C GLU A 119 -4.50 -18.76 2.88
N PRO A 120 -4.35 -20.08 2.61
CA PRO A 120 -3.73 -20.53 1.37
C PRO A 120 -4.39 -19.91 0.13
N GLY A 121 -3.59 -19.28 -0.72
CA GLY A 121 -4.10 -18.51 -1.84
C GLY A 121 -3.15 -17.43 -2.33
N LYS A 122 -3.65 -16.59 -3.24
CA LYS A 122 -2.91 -15.43 -3.74
C LYS A 122 -3.59 -14.16 -3.27
N TYR A 123 -2.78 -13.16 -2.97
CA TYR A 123 -3.25 -11.85 -2.59
C TYR A 123 -2.42 -10.80 -3.30
N GLN A 124 -3.04 -9.73 -3.79
CA GLN A 124 -2.32 -8.61 -4.36
C GLN A 124 -2.81 -7.32 -3.74
N THR A 125 -1.90 -6.56 -3.16
CA THR A 125 -2.16 -5.21 -2.63
C THR A 125 -1.29 -4.20 -3.33
N ILE A 126 -1.84 -3.01 -3.54
CA ILE A 126 -1.10 -1.84 -3.99
C ILE A 126 -1.25 -0.72 -2.95
N TYR A 127 -0.17 0.00 -2.71
CA TYR A 127 -0.07 1.09 -1.77
C TYR A 127 0.37 2.34 -2.53
N PHE A 128 -0.35 3.43 -2.34
CA PHE A 128 0.06 4.77 -2.72
C PHE A 128 0.37 5.52 -1.43
N GLU A 129 1.61 5.99 -1.32
CA GLU A 129 2.10 6.68 -0.14
C GLU A 129 2.51 8.11 -0.53
N TYR A 130 2.09 9.06 0.29
CA TYR A 130 2.35 10.48 0.10
C TYR A 130 3.19 10.98 1.28
N ALA A 131 4.38 11.50 0.99
CA ALA A 131 5.25 12.05 2.01
C ALA A 131 4.64 13.31 2.64
N LYS A 132 5.00 13.55 3.91
CA LYS A 132 4.46 14.66 4.71
C LYS A 132 4.67 16.02 4.03
N ASP A 133 5.81 16.24 3.39
CA ASP A 133 6.15 17.47 2.69
C ASP A 133 5.26 17.72 1.46
N ILE A 134 4.80 16.65 0.80
CA ILE A 134 3.82 16.74 -0.29
C ILE A 134 2.45 17.14 0.26
N LEU A 135 2.03 16.55 1.38
CA LEU A 135 0.78 16.95 2.05
C LEU A 135 0.86 18.42 2.51
N GLN A 136 1.97 18.86 3.10
CA GLN A 136 2.15 20.26 3.52
C GLN A 136 1.99 21.27 2.37
N LYS A 137 2.39 20.92 1.14
CA LYS A 137 2.19 21.77 -0.05
C LYS A 137 0.73 21.92 -0.45
N GLN A 138 -0.16 21.06 0.04
CA GLN A 138 -1.60 21.08 -0.26
C GLN A 138 -2.44 21.61 0.92
N GLN A 139 -1.77 21.99 2.01
CA GLN A 139 -2.40 22.40 3.26
C GLN A 139 -3.30 23.63 3.09
N SER A 140 -2.82 24.67 2.39
CA SER A 140 -3.60 25.89 2.13
C SER A 140 -4.80 25.70 1.21
N GLU A 141 -4.85 24.56 0.50
CA GLU A 141 -5.86 24.27 -0.53
C GLU A 141 -6.94 23.30 -0.03
N SER A 142 -6.75 22.66 1.12
CA SER A 142 -7.66 21.63 1.62
C SER A 142 -7.63 21.47 3.14
N ALA A 143 -8.74 21.80 3.81
CA ALA A 143 -8.90 21.64 5.26
C ALA A 143 -8.78 20.17 5.73
N VAL A 144 -9.03 19.23 4.83
CA VAL A 144 -8.78 17.80 5.03
C VAL A 144 -7.30 17.52 5.30
N VAL A 145 -6.42 18.20 4.56
CA VAL A 145 -4.98 17.98 4.65
C VAL A 145 -4.47 18.48 5.99
N ASP A 146 -5.00 19.61 6.48
CA ASP A 146 -4.77 20.08 7.86
C ASP A 146 -5.11 18.99 8.88
N GLN A 147 -6.26 18.34 8.71
CA GLN A 147 -6.69 17.28 9.60
C GLN A 147 -5.72 16.07 9.56
N TRP A 148 -5.34 15.60 8.37
CA TRP A 148 -4.38 14.51 8.22
C TRP A 148 -3.02 14.86 8.83
N LEU A 149 -2.52 16.07 8.56
CA LEU A 149 -1.25 16.55 9.10
C LEU A 149 -1.28 16.67 10.63
N HIS A 150 -2.40 17.11 11.21
CA HIS A 150 -2.61 17.12 12.65
C HIS A 150 -2.66 15.69 13.21
N GLN A 151 -3.36 14.78 12.54
CA GLN A 151 -3.48 13.39 13.00
C GLN A 151 -2.18 12.61 12.94
N LEU A 152 -1.26 12.94 12.03
CA LEU A 152 0.10 12.38 11.98
C LEU A 152 0.91 12.67 13.25
N GLN A 153 0.46 13.58 14.13
CA GLN A 153 1.11 13.84 15.41
C GLN A 153 0.79 12.78 16.47
N PHE A 154 -0.33 12.06 16.36
CA PHE A 154 -0.72 11.03 17.32
C PHE A 154 -0.14 9.65 16.97
N ASP A 155 0.18 8.85 17.99
CA ASP A 155 0.57 7.45 17.84
C ASP A 155 -0.68 6.57 17.74
N LYS A 156 -1.46 6.82 16.68
CA LYS A 156 -2.73 6.12 16.42
C LYS A 156 -2.92 5.98 14.90
N CYS A 157 -3.41 4.82 14.46
CA CYS A 157 -3.91 4.68 13.11
C CYS A 157 -5.32 5.28 12.96
N PHE A 158 -5.60 5.81 11.78
CA PHE A 158 -6.92 6.34 11.40
C PHE A 158 -7.36 5.72 10.07
N LEU A 159 -8.63 5.30 10.00
CA LEU A 159 -9.29 4.89 8.76
C LEU A 159 -10.20 6.05 8.31
N TYR A 160 -10.01 6.53 7.09
CA TYR A 160 -10.75 7.69 6.60
C TYR A 160 -11.93 7.31 5.71
N HIS A 161 -11.79 6.27 4.90
CA HIS A 161 -12.82 5.90 3.92
C HIS A 161 -12.60 4.48 3.39
N GLN A 162 -13.68 3.75 3.10
CA GLN A 162 -13.67 2.47 2.37
C GLN A 162 -14.19 2.52 0.91
N ASP A 163 -14.68 3.66 0.40
CA ASP A 163 -15.48 3.76 -0.84
C ASP A 163 -15.22 5.07 -1.61
N VAL A 164 -13.95 5.45 -1.81
CA VAL A 164 -13.59 6.48 -2.81
C VAL A 164 -14.04 5.98 -4.20
N ASP A 165 -14.37 6.86 -5.16
CA ASP A 165 -14.72 6.49 -6.54
C ASP A 165 -13.71 5.46 -7.10
N VAL A 166 -14.12 4.20 -7.00
CA VAL A 166 -13.24 3.05 -7.15
C VAL A 166 -12.82 2.93 -8.61
N ASP A 167 -13.67 3.31 -9.55
CA ASP A 167 -13.43 3.13 -10.97
C ASP A 167 -12.44 4.16 -11.51
N ALA A 168 -12.56 5.42 -11.09
CA ALA A 168 -11.59 6.45 -11.44
C ALA A 168 -10.21 6.12 -10.84
N LEU A 169 -10.16 5.71 -9.57
CA LEU A 169 -8.92 5.29 -8.93
C LEU A 169 -8.31 4.03 -9.58
N LYS A 170 -9.12 3.05 -9.97
CA LYS A 170 -8.66 1.84 -10.68
C LYS A 170 -8.02 2.19 -12.02
N LYS A 171 -8.60 3.12 -12.78
CA LYS A 171 -8.01 3.57 -14.04
C LYS A 171 -6.65 4.22 -13.81
N MET A 172 -6.55 5.14 -12.85
CA MET A 172 -5.29 5.81 -12.49
C MET A 172 -4.23 4.79 -12.02
N GLN A 173 -4.63 3.83 -11.20
CA GLN A 173 -3.78 2.71 -10.76
C GLN A 173 -3.23 1.91 -11.93
N HIS A 174 -4.09 1.56 -12.88
CA HIS A 174 -3.69 0.81 -14.06
C HIS A 174 -2.68 1.61 -14.90
N GLU A 175 -2.93 2.90 -15.12
CA GLU A 175 -2.02 3.79 -15.85
C GLU A 175 -0.64 3.88 -15.18
N ILE A 176 -0.59 4.03 -13.85
CA ILE A 176 0.66 4.11 -13.10
C ILE A 176 1.43 2.79 -13.12
N THR A 177 0.74 1.67 -12.89
CA THR A 177 1.38 0.36 -12.74
C THR A 177 1.80 -0.28 -14.07
N SER A 178 1.15 0.07 -15.18
CA SER A 178 1.51 -0.37 -16.53
C SER A 178 2.65 0.43 -17.16
N MET A 179 3.01 1.57 -16.57
CA MET A 179 4.05 2.45 -17.09
C MET A 179 5.43 1.81 -17.02
N ILE A 180 6.19 1.91 -18.11
CA ILE A 180 7.64 1.66 -18.09
C ILE A 180 8.33 2.98 -17.78
N ILE A 181 9.11 3.01 -16.69
CA ILE A 181 9.80 4.21 -16.19
C ILE A 181 11.31 4.05 -16.41
N ASP A 182 11.75 4.41 -17.62
CA ASP A 182 13.11 4.23 -18.14
C ASP A 182 13.83 5.55 -18.48
N SER A 183 13.18 6.70 -18.25
CA SER A 183 13.70 8.03 -18.60
C SER A 183 13.19 9.11 -17.63
N PRO A 184 13.90 10.26 -17.51
CA PRO A 184 13.47 11.36 -16.65
C PRO A 184 12.08 11.90 -16.98
N LEU A 185 11.70 11.94 -18.26
CA LEU A 185 10.35 12.35 -18.67
C LEU A 185 9.27 11.38 -18.17
N ARG A 186 9.57 10.08 -18.12
CA ARG A 186 8.66 9.08 -17.55
C ARG A 186 8.58 9.17 -16.03
N GLU A 187 9.67 9.53 -15.36
CA GLU A 187 9.65 9.81 -13.90
C GLU A 187 8.78 11.02 -13.58
N GLU A 188 8.88 12.08 -14.38
CA GLU A 188 8.02 13.26 -14.22
C GLU A 188 6.55 12.95 -14.51
N LEU A 189 6.27 12.16 -15.56
CA LEU A 189 4.91 11.68 -15.81
C LEU A 189 4.37 10.84 -14.64
N PHE A 190 5.19 9.96 -14.06
CA PHE A 190 4.84 9.20 -12.85
C PHE A 190 4.50 10.15 -11.69
N ARG A 191 5.30 11.19 -11.45
CA ARG A 191 5.04 12.19 -10.42
C ARG A 191 3.69 12.88 -10.63
N VAL A 192 3.40 13.32 -11.86
CA VAL A 192 2.13 13.98 -12.19
C VAL A 192 0.95 13.04 -11.96
N LYS A 193 1.06 11.77 -12.35
CA LYS A 193 0.01 10.75 -12.11
C LYS A 193 -0.21 10.48 -10.63
N MET A 194 0.85 10.44 -9.83
CA MET A 194 0.76 10.33 -8.38
C MET A 194 0.15 11.56 -7.72
N GLN A 195 0.44 12.76 -8.23
CA GLN A 195 -0.21 13.97 -7.76
C GLN A 195 -1.70 13.98 -8.12
N GLN A 196 -2.06 13.53 -9.33
CA GLN A 196 -3.46 13.38 -9.73
C GLN A 196 -4.22 12.42 -8.80
N SER A 197 -3.61 11.29 -8.40
CA SER A 197 -4.27 10.38 -7.46
C SER A 197 -4.49 11.00 -6.08
N LEU A 198 -3.57 11.84 -5.59
CA LEU A 198 -3.76 12.60 -4.36
C LEU A 198 -4.93 13.57 -4.49
N LEU A 199 -4.99 14.34 -5.58
CA LEU A 199 -6.07 15.31 -5.81
C LEU A 199 -7.44 14.62 -5.84
N MET A 200 -7.54 13.45 -6.48
CA MET A 200 -8.77 12.66 -6.48
C MET A 200 -9.21 12.24 -5.06
N LEU A 201 -8.27 11.92 -4.18
CA LEU A 201 -8.58 11.64 -2.77
C LEU A 201 -9.08 12.88 -2.03
N LEU A 202 -8.51 14.05 -2.32
CA LEU A 202 -8.91 15.32 -1.71
C LEU A 202 -10.29 15.80 -2.20
N GLU A 203 -10.64 15.51 -3.45
CA GLU A 203 -11.95 15.83 -4.03
C GLU A 203 -13.06 14.88 -3.58
N SER A 204 -12.70 13.65 -3.17
CA SER A 204 -13.67 12.70 -2.62
C SER A 204 -14.27 13.25 -1.32
N LYS A 205 -15.61 13.16 -1.15
CA LYS A 205 -16.29 13.66 0.05
C LYS A 205 -15.80 12.89 1.28
N GLN A 206 -14.88 13.47 2.02
CA GLN A 206 -14.25 12.81 3.15
C GLN A 206 -15.18 12.81 4.36
N LEU A 207 -15.83 11.68 4.60
CA LEU A 207 -16.55 11.43 5.84
C LEU A 207 -15.68 10.51 6.70
N LEU A 208 -15.14 11.06 7.79
CA LEU A 208 -14.54 10.26 8.86
C LEU A 208 -15.52 9.17 9.28
N THR A 209 -15.14 7.91 9.10
CA THR A 209 -15.81 6.80 9.76
C THR A 209 -15.18 6.68 11.14
N GLN A 210 -15.95 7.02 12.18
CA GLN A 210 -15.55 6.85 13.59
C GLN A 210 -15.58 5.37 13.98
#